data_AF-R4G8W8-F1
#
_entry.id   AF-R4G8W8-F1
#
_cell.length_a   1.000
_cell.length_b   1.000
_cell.length_c   1.000
_cell.angle_alpha   90.00
_cell.angle_beta   90.00
_cell.angle_gamma   90.00
#
_symmetry.space_group_name_H-M   'P 1'
#
loop_
_entity.id
_entity.type
_entity.pdbx_description
1 polymer ?
#
loop_
_entity_poly.entity_id
_entity_poly.type
_entity_poly.pdbx_seq_one_letter_code
_entity_poly.pdbx_strand_id
1 'polypeptide(L)'
;QSQEKLDNISKVKTLVGPLRDSLAATLKTAARTLHQNSLVDIGSLKNADDSPPQFDKSMEEFYSICDQIELHLKTSIECLNQGASSQRYLNMTVTPQRSEPVPGQQEMNTLTYPQYLATVRTQVSFAKELHDMLLAAAQNVTSAE
;
A
#
# COMPACT_ATOMS: atom_id res chain seq x y z
N GLN A 1 -22.49 3.39 6.07
CA GLN A 1 -21.15 3.24 6.68
C GLN A 1 -20.18 4.05 5.84
N SER A 2 -19.91 5.27 6.28
CA SER A 2 -18.83 6.10 5.76
C SER A 2 -17.55 5.30 5.87
N GLN A 3 -17.02 4.85 4.74
CA GLN A 3 -15.70 4.25 4.66
C GLN A 3 -14.75 5.29 5.23
N GLU A 4 -14.22 5.05 6.43
CA GLU A 4 -13.17 5.87 6.99
C GLU A 4 -12.18 6.11 5.87
N LYS A 5 -12.02 7.37 5.49
CA LYS A 5 -11.01 7.80 4.54
C LYS A 5 -9.73 7.15 5.05
N LEU A 6 -9.23 6.13 4.36
CA LEU A 6 -8.04 5.39 4.76
C LEU A 6 -6.89 6.38 4.70
N ASP A 7 -6.73 7.14 5.78
CA ASP A 7 -5.76 8.21 5.87
C ASP A 7 -4.43 7.58 6.25
N ASN A 8 -3.86 6.89 5.26
CA ASN A 8 -2.56 6.27 5.34
C ASN A 8 -1.49 7.29 5.79
N ILE A 9 -1.64 8.57 5.43
CA ILE A 9 -0.75 9.63 5.88
C ILE A 9 -0.90 9.89 7.38
N SER A 10 -2.12 9.96 7.90
CA SER A 10 -2.33 10.06 9.34
C SER A 10 -1.82 8.83 10.08
N LYS A 11 -1.99 7.62 9.54
CA LYS A 11 -1.40 6.40 10.12
C LYS A 11 0.12 6.48 10.20
N VAL A 12 0.80 6.92 9.14
CA VAL A 12 2.26 7.16 9.16
C VAL A 12 2.64 8.14 10.27
N LYS A 13 1.92 9.26 10.41
CA LYS A 13 2.18 10.26 11.46
C LYS A 13 2.07 9.64 12.86
N THR A 14 1.09 8.77 13.10
CA THR A 14 0.95 8.08 14.40
C THR A 14 2.09 7.09 14.68
N LEU A 15 2.72 6.54 13.64
CA LEU A 15 3.84 5.60 13.78
C LEU A 15 5.20 6.27 14.04
N VAL A 16 5.34 7.59 13.83
CA VAL A 16 6.60 8.33 14.05
C VAL A 16 7.07 8.26 15.50
N GLY A 17 6.16 8.38 16.46
CA GLY A 17 6.46 8.24 17.89
C GLY A 17 6.98 6.84 18.23
N PRO A 18 6.19 5.78 17.97
CA PRO A 18 6.62 4.39 18.12
C PRO A 18 7.96 4.06 17.44
N LEU A 19 8.18 4.57 16.22
CA LEU A 19 9.44 4.38 15.49
C LEU A 19 10.64 4.93 16.27
N ARG A 20 10.53 6.16 16.76
CA ARG A 20 11.58 6.80 17.56
C ARG A 20 11.84 6.01 18.85
N ASP A 21 10.77 5.60 19.52
CA ASP A 21 10.86 4.93 20.81
C ASP A 21 11.45 3.52 20.66
N SER A 22 11.06 2.79 19.62
CA SER A 22 11.62 1.47 19.27
C SER A 22 13.10 1.56 18.84
N LEU A 23 13.48 2.58 18.07
CA LEU A 23 14.89 2.84 17.73
C LEU A 23 15.72 3.10 18.99
N ALA A 24 15.22 3.94 19.92
CA ALA A 24 15.89 4.20 21.18
C ALA A 24 16.03 2.94 22.04
N ALA A 25 15.00 2.09 22.09
CA ALA A 25 15.06 0.79 22.76
C ALA A 25 16.11 -0.13 22.15
N THR A 26 16.16 -0.22 20.82
CA THR A 26 17.15 -1.01 20.06
C THR A 26 18.58 -0.56 20.34
N LEU A 27 18.84 0.75 20.34
CA LEU A 27 20.17 1.27 20.66
C LEU A 27 20.56 0.97 22.12
N LYS A 28 19.60 1.04 23.05
CA LYS A 28 19.85 0.74 24.46
C LYS A 28 20.13 -0.74 24.69
N THR A 29 19.41 -1.64 24.02
CA THR A 29 19.67 -3.08 24.11
C THR A 29 21.00 -3.44 23.44
N ALA A 30 21.32 -2.85 22.28
CA ALA A 30 22.63 -3.02 21.63
C ALA A 30 23.80 -2.59 22.53
N ALA A 31 23.70 -1.41 23.16
CA ALA A 31 24.74 -0.91 24.07
C ALA A 31 24.93 -1.84 25.28
N ARG A 32 23.83 -2.39 25.83
CA ARG A 32 23.90 -3.38 26.92
C ARG A 32 24.57 -4.67 26.47
N THR A 33 24.21 -5.19 25.30
CA THR A 33 24.82 -6.39 24.72
C THR A 33 26.32 -6.21 24.52
N LEU A 34 26.76 -5.07 23.96
CA LEU A 34 28.19 -4.76 23.80
C LEU A 34 28.92 -4.69 25.15
N HIS A 35 28.32 -4.03 26.14
CA HIS A 35 28.92 -3.92 27.46
C HIS A 35 29.03 -5.28 28.17
N GLN A 36 27.99 -6.11 28.08
CA GLN A 36 27.99 -7.46 28.64
C GLN A 36 29.06 -8.33 27.98
N ASN A 37 29.18 -8.28 26.65
CA ASN A 37 30.23 -8.99 25.92
C ASN A 37 31.63 -8.56 26.40
N SER A 38 31.86 -7.25 26.55
CA SER A 38 33.12 -6.73 27.07
C SER A 38 33.45 -7.22 28.49
N LEU A 39 32.46 -7.36 29.37
CA LEU A 39 32.66 -7.88 30.73
C LEU A 39 32.98 -9.39 30.74
N VAL A 40 32.42 -10.15 29.79
CA VAL A 40 32.75 -11.56 29.58
C VAL A 40 34.18 -11.70 29.07
N ASP A 41 34.59 -10.88 28.09
CA ASP A 41 35.94 -10.90 27.50
C ASP A 41 37.04 -10.61 28.53
N ILE A 42 36.78 -9.72 29.49
CA ILE A 42 37.72 -9.37 30.57
C ILE A 42 37.67 -10.41 31.73
N GLY A 43 36.79 -11.42 31.63
CA GLY A 43 36.65 -12.48 32.63
C GLY A 43 35.89 -12.06 33.90
N SER A 44 35.19 -10.92 33.87
CA SER A 44 34.42 -10.38 34.99
C SER A 44 33.05 -11.06 35.14
N LEU A 45 32.51 -11.65 34.08
CA LEU A 45 31.25 -12.41 34.08
C LEU A 45 31.49 -13.80 33.49
N LYS A 46 31.16 -14.84 34.27
CA LYS A 46 31.43 -16.25 33.89
C LYS A 46 30.32 -16.92 33.09
N ASN A 47 29.10 -16.37 33.08
CA ASN A 47 27.94 -16.96 32.42
C ASN A 47 27.22 -15.89 31.58
N ALA A 48 27.32 -15.97 30.25
CA ALA A 48 26.56 -15.15 29.31
C ALA A 48 25.22 -15.80 28.89
N ASP A 49 24.98 -17.05 29.33
CA ASP A 49 23.97 -17.95 28.77
C ASP A 49 22.52 -17.62 29.17
N ASP A 50 22.29 -16.62 30.02
CA ASP A 50 20.99 -16.38 30.67
C ASP A 50 20.31 -15.05 30.29
N SER A 51 20.89 -14.28 29.36
CA SER A 51 20.22 -13.08 28.85
C SER A 51 19.36 -13.43 27.63
N PRO A 52 18.01 -13.33 27.70
CA PRO A 52 17.15 -13.57 26.56
C PRO A 52 17.50 -12.61 25.40
N PRO A 53 17.16 -12.93 24.14
CA PRO A 53 17.50 -12.13 22.95
C PRO A 53 16.74 -10.80 22.91
N GLN A 54 17.08 -9.88 23.83
CA GLN A 54 16.43 -8.58 23.99
C GLN A 54 16.75 -7.66 22.82
N PHE A 55 17.96 -7.76 22.26
CA PHE A 55 18.35 -6.98 21.09
C PHE A 55 17.55 -7.39 19.85
N ASP A 56 17.50 -8.69 19.54
CA ASP A 56 16.78 -9.19 18.35
C ASP A 56 15.31 -8.81 18.39
N LYS A 57 14.67 -8.92 19.57
CA LYS A 57 13.27 -8.49 19.75
C LYS A 57 13.08 -7.00 19.52
N SER A 58 13.94 -6.14 20.07
CA SER A 58 13.83 -4.68 19.84
C SER A 58 14.06 -4.32 18.37
N MET A 59 14.99 -5.02 17.72
CA MET A 59 15.29 -4.85 16.31
C MET A 59 14.12 -5.28 15.41
N GLU A 60 13.49 -6.42 15.71
CA GLU A 60 12.30 -6.89 15.01
C GLU A 60 11.13 -5.90 15.13
N GLU A 61 10.90 -5.36 16.33
CA GLU A 61 9.88 -4.33 16.55
C GLU A 61 10.16 -3.06 15.74
N PHE A 62 11.43 -2.62 15.66
CA PHE A 62 11.82 -1.47 14.86
C PHE A 62 11.54 -1.68 13.36
N TYR A 63 11.92 -2.84 12.82
CA TYR A 63 11.66 -3.16 11.42
C TYR A 63 10.17 -3.31 11.13
N SER A 64 9.40 -3.92 12.03
CA SER A 64 7.95 -4.05 11.87
C SER A 64 7.25 -2.68 11.74
N ILE A 65 7.73 -1.67 12.47
CA ILE A 65 7.20 -0.30 12.35
C ILE A 65 7.62 0.34 11.01
N CYS A 66 8.87 0.13 10.58
CA CYS A 66 9.34 0.58 9.26
C CYS A 66 8.49 0.01 8.13
N ASP A 67 8.21 -1.31 8.16
CA ASP A 67 7.40 -2.00 7.16
C ASP A 67 5.97 -1.45 7.09
N GLN A 68 5.37 -1.15 8.25
CA GLN A 68 4.04 -0.53 8.31
C GLN A 68 4.04 0.88 7.72
N ILE A 69 5.06 1.69 8.01
CA ILE A 69 5.21 3.02 7.42
C ILE A 69 5.36 2.91 5.89
N GLU A 70 6.23 2.03 5.42
CA GLU A 70 6.45 1.80 4.00
C GLU A 70 5.17 1.39 3.28
N LEU A 71 4.42 0.42 3.85
CA LEU A 71 3.16 -0.04 3.31
C LEU A 71 2.15 1.10 3.19
N HIS A 72 2.00 1.94 4.21
CA HIS A 72 1.09 3.08 4.17
C HIS A 72 1.50 4.11 3.12
N LEU A 73 2.79 4.41 3.01
CA LEU A 73 3.30 5.36 2.00
C LEU A 73 3.10 4.82 0.57
N LYS A 74 3.43 3.55 0.32
CA LYS A 74 3.17 2.89 -0.97
C LYS A 74 1.68 2.93 -1.32
N THR A 75 0.82 2.59 -0.36
CA THR A 75 -0.63 2.63 -0.55
C THR A 75 -1.12 4.04 -0.87
N SER A 76 -0.60 5.07 -0.19
CA SER A 76 -0.91 6.47 -0.49
C SER A 76 -0.55 6.86 -1.93
N ILE A 77 0.62 6.44 -2.41
CA ILE A 77 1.06 6.69 -3.79
C ILE A 77 0.11 6.01 -4.78
N GLU A 78 -0.25 4.74 -4.55
CA GLU A 78 -1.20 4.02 -5.40
C GLU A 78 -2.58 4.70 -5.43
N CYS A 79 -3.10 5.18 -4.29
CA CYS A 79 -4.35 5.92 -4.26
C CYS A 79 -4.28 7.24 -5.07
N LEU A 80 -3.15 7.96 -5.02
CA LEU A 80 -2.95 9.16 -5.83
C LEU A 80 -2.90 8.84 -7.32
N ASN A 81 -2.16 7.80 -7.70
CA ASN A 81 -2.06 7.32 -9.09
C ASN A 81 -3.43 6.85 -9.62
N GLN A 82 -4.19 6.13 -8.80
CA GLN A 82 -5.55 5.71 -9.12
C GLN A 82 -6.47 6.92 -9.31
N GLY A 83 -6.38 7.93 -8.44
CA GLY A 83 -7.14 9.17 -8.57
C GLY A 83 -6.83 9.93 -9.87
N ALA A 84 -5.55 10.09 -10.20
CA ALA A 84 -5.11 10.74 -11.43
C ALA A 84 -5.54 9.95 -12.68
N SER A 85 -5.43 8.62 -12.64
CA SER A 85 -5.87 7.74 -13.73
C SER A 85 -7.38 7.79 -13.94
N SER A 86 -8.15 7.80 -12.85
CA SER A 86 -9.61 7.95 -12.89
C SER A 86 -9.99 9.24 -13.61
N GLN A 87 -9.39 10.37 -13.25
CA GLN A 87 -9.65 11.66 -13.91
C GLN A 87 -9.21 11.70 -15.38
N ARG A 88 -8.13 10.99 -15.73
CA ARG A 88 -7.58 10.99 -17.09
C ARG A 88 -8.39 10.11 -18.06
N TYR A 89 -8.83 8.94 -17.61
CA TYR A 89 -9.46 7.93 -18.47
C TYR A 89 -10.98 7.90 -18.36
N LEU A 90 -11.53 8.51 -17.31
CA LEU A 90 -12.97 8.66 -17.11
C LEU A 90 -13.31 10.11 -16.80
N ASN A 91 -13.84 10.83 -17.80
CA ASN A 91 -14.29 12.21 -17.65
C ASN A 91 -15.59 12.35 -16.82
N MET A 92 -15.91 11.38 -15.97
CA MET A 92 -17.15 11.34 -15.19
C MET A 92 -16.84 11.01 -13.73
N THR A 93 -17.45 11.76 -12.80
CA THR A 93 -17.17 11.59 -11.37
C THR A 93 -17.90 10.37 -10.83
N VAL A 94 -17.17 9.42 -10.24
CA VAL A 94 -17.79 8.23 -9.64
C VAL A 94 -18.12 8.51 -8.18
N THR A 95 -19.32 8.14 -7.76
CA THR A 95 -19.79 8.24 -6.37
C THR A 95 -19.82 6.83 -5.76
N PRO A 96 -18.73 6.34 -5.12
CA PRO A 96 -18.57 4.93 -4.79
C PRO A 96 -19.57 4.44 -3.73
N GLN A 97 -19.95 5.36 -2.83
CA GLN A 97 -20.83 5.11 -1.68
C GLN A 97 -22.31 5.00 -2.08
N ARG A 98 -22.66 5.25 -3.34
CA ARG A 98 -24.06 5.35 -3.79
C ARG A 98 -24.36 4.26 -4.82
N SER A 99 -25.35 3.44 -4.51
CA SER A 99 -25.87 2.39 -5.40
C SER A 99 -27.07 2.87 -6.22
N GLU A 100 -27.91 3.75 -5.67
CA GLU A 100 -29.16 4.18 -6.31
C GLU A 100 -29.00 5.45 -7.14
N PRO A 101 -29.69 5.53 -8.29
CA PRO A 101 -29.71 6.74 -9.09
C PRO A 101 -30.55 7.84 -8.42
N VAL A 102 -30.08 9.09 -8.52
CA VAL A 102 -30.75 10.27 -7.96
C VAL A 102 -31.35 11.09 -9.10
N PRO A 103 -32.57 11.66 -8.92
CA PRO A 103 -33.12 12.60 -9.89
C PRO A 103 -32.13 13.75 -10.16
N GLY A 104 -31.81 14.00 -11.44
CA GLY A 104 -30.84 15.01 -11.86
C GLY A 104 -29.39 14.52 -12.03
N GLN A 105 -29.08 13.24 -11.78
CA GLN A 105 -27.70 12.71 -11.89
C GLN A 105 -27.05 12.88 -13.27
N GLN A 106 -27.84 12.80 -14.34
CA GLN A 106 -27.33 12.94 -15.71
C GLN A 106 -26.78 14.35 -15.98
N GLU A 107 -27.37 15.39 -15.37
CA GLU A 107 -26.90 16.77 -15.49
C GLU A 107 -25.58 17.01 -14.74
N MET A 108 -25.32 16.19 -13.72
CA MET A 108 -24.16 16.34 -12.84
C MET A 108 -22.91 15.61 -13.36
N ASN A 109 -22.98 14.91 -14.50
CA ASN A 109 -21.91 14.10 -15.07
C ASN A 109 -21.25 13.20 -14.00
N THR A 110 -22.09 12.45 -13.28
CA THR A 110 -21.70 11.56 -12.18
C THR A 110 -22.23 10.15 -12.39
N LEU A 111 -21.43 9.14 -12.04
CA LEU A 111 -21.80 7.73 -12.07
C LEU A 111 -21.96 7.18 -10.65
N THR A 112 -22.95 6.31 -10.45
CA THR A 112 -22.99 5.43 -9.28
C THR A 112 -21.94 4.32 -9.40
N TYR A 113 -21.59 3.65 -8.30
CA TYR A 113 -20.62 2.56 -8.35
C TYR A 113 -21.06 1.40 -9.29
N PRO A 114 -22.32 0.94 -9.29
CA PRO A 114 -22.77 -0.05 -10.26
C PRO A 114 -22.69 0.41 -11.71
N GLN A 115 -23.04 1.66 -12.00
CA GLN A 115 -22.95 2.24 -13.36
C GLN A 115 -21.50 2.33 -13.83
N TYR A 116 -20.59 2.74 -12.94
CA TYR A 116 -19.17 2.73 -13.21
C TYR A 116 -18.66 1.32 -13.55
N LEU A 117 -19.01 0.30 -12.75
CA LEU A 117 -18.61 -1.08 -13.03
C LEU A 117 -19.16 -1.58 -14.37
N ALA A 118 -20.42 -1.26 -14.70
CA ALA A 118 -21.00 -1.60 -15.99
C ALA A 118 -20.23 -0.93 -17.14
N THR A 119 -19.92 0.36 -17.01
CA THR A 119 -19.16 1.14 -17.99
C THR A 119 -17.78 0.53 -18.23
N VAL A 120 -17.04 0.23 -17.16
CA VAL A 120 -15.71 -0.38 -17.24
C VAL A 120 -15.77 -1.75 -17.91
N ARG A 121 -16.76 -2.59 -17.58
CA ARG A 121 -16.92 -3.91 -18.23
C ARG A 121 -17.15 -3.77 -19.73
N THR A 122 -17.99 -2.83 -20.16
CA THR A 122 -18.24 -2.56 -21.58
C THR A 122 -16.96 -2.06 -22.27
N GLN A 123 -16.22 -1.13 -21.65
CA GLN A 123 -14.96 -0.63 -22.20
C GLN A 123 -13.92 -1.74 -22.36
N VAL A 124 -13.80 -2.64 -21.38
CA VAL A 124 -12.90 -3.81 -21.44
C VAL A 124 -13.31 -4.79 -22.55
N SER A 125 -14.61 -5.10 -22.68
CA SER A 125 -15.10 -5.98 -23.75
C SER A 125 -14.79 -5.39 -25.13
N PHE A 126 -15.08 -4.11 -25.31
CA PHE A 126 -14.82 -3.41 -26.56
C PHE A 126 -13.32 -3.37 -26.92
N ALA A 127 -12.45 -3.09 -25.94
CA ALA A 127 -11.00 -3.11 -26.15
C ALA A 127 -10.49 -4.51 -26.55
N LYS A 128 -11.06 -5.57 -25.96
CA LYS A 128 -10.75 -6.96 -26.33
C LYS A 128 -11.21 -7.28 -27.75
N GLU A 129 -12.43 -6.91 -28.11
CA GLU A 129 -12.96 -7.12 -29.47
C GLU A 129 -12.11 -6.42 -30.53
N LEU A 130 -11.69 -5.17 -30.28
CA LEU A 130 -10.75 -4.46 -31.16
C LEU A 130 -9.40 -5.16 -31.27
N HIS A 131 -8.84 -5.60 -30.14
CA HIS A 131 -7.58 -6.35 -30.12
C HIS A 131 -7.68 -7.63 -30.97
N ASP A 132 -8.73 -8.41 -30.77
CA ASP A 132 -8.93 -9.68 -31.48
C ASP A 132 -9.14 -9.45 -32.99
N MET A 133 -9.85 -8.39 -33.36
CA MET A 133 -10.00 -7.97 -34.76
C MET A 133 -8.66 -7.57 -35.39
N LEU A 134 -7.85 -6.76 -34.69
CA LEU A 134 -6.54 -6.35 -35.18
C LEU A 134 -5.58 -7.53 -35.30
N LEU A 135 -5.61 -8.47 -34.35
CA LEU A 135 -4.80 -9.67 -34.37
C LEU A 135 -5.17 -10.58 -35.56
N ALA A 136 -6.46 -10.78 -35.81
CA ALA A 136 -6.94 -11.55 -36.95
C ALA A 136 -6.53 -10.90 -38.29
N ALA A 137 -6.66 -9.57 -38.39
CA ALA A 137 -6.21 -8.82 -39.57
C ALA A 137 -4.70 -8.95 -39.79
N ALA A 138 -3.88 -8.83 -38.73
CA ALA A 138 -2.44 -8.98 -38.81
C ALA A 138 -2.02 -10.39 -39.28
N GLN A 139 -2.66 -11.43 -38.75
CA GLN A 139 -2.41 -12.82 -39.18
C GLN A 139 -2.76 -13.05 -40.65
N ASN A 140 -3.85 -12.46 -41.13
CA ASN A 140 -4.23 -12.55 -42.54
C ASN A 140 -3.20 -11.89 -43.45
N VAL A 141 -2.60 -10.78 -43.03
CA VAL A 141 -1.53 -10.09 -43.79
C VAL A 141 -0.25 -10.94 -43.82
N THR A 142 0.19 -11.48 -42.68
CA THR A 142 1.41 -12.31 -42.63
C THR A 142 1.28 -13.67 -43.31
N SER A 143 0.04 -14.18 -43.44
CA SER A 143 -0.22 -15.46 -44.12
C SER A 143 -0.44 -15.29 -45.63
N ALA A 144 -0.54 -14.06 -46.12
CA ALA A 144 -0.73 -13.72 -47.53
C ALA A 144 0.60 -13.44 -48.26
N GLU A 145 1.73 -13.48 -47.55
CA GLU A 145 3.09 -13.56 -48.11
C GLU A 145 3.59 -15.01 -48.12
#